data_AF-A0A6N9T416-F1
#
_entry.id   AF-A0A6N9T416-F1
#
_cell.length_a   1.000
_cell.length_b   1.000
_cell.length_c   1.000
_cell.angle_alpha   90.00
_cell.angle_beta   90.00
_cell.angle_gamma   90.00
#
_symmetry.space_group_name_H-M   'P 1'
#
loop_
_entity.id
_entity.type
_entity.pdbx_description
1 polymer ?
#
loop_
_entity_poly.entity_id
_entity_poly.type
_entity_poly.pdbx_seq_one_letter_code
_entity_poly.pdbx_strand_id
1 'polypeptide(L)'
;MRRRVFALTELIARIALFAFLCGSIVLPRPVSAAAQYELWELQILTNLQGLQINRQCVPNGGAQHIHILGVSTDDTLLGPVEKTAILSDLSELISTRTNARTTKADNFQSIATSYSGFSEGASREIDQLVASASSADITVLVRPFRDNGASVDAEIRLWARGAGGADPGLNCVQSFSVEIPTEKEDPACAAAFAKAKRDNDPARLEAFRDFFPQCPQAGEADGLVTALRASEAQKADRERCERNFARARAEGSVAAYSAYLDENIDCPGRDVVMALRDQAAKGAACETAYRDARRLDTLDAYERFMLDNRACPQADTASAFLTMKRQEADRVKAAEEERARAEAEQQKAASRQNTQPEGQDDTRQAVVVPNYGAPPSTNQPPAYNPPAYNPPANTGPTYRGYPIPADLAASTCGQLWYARNLLFDLAGYCFKTAKAQRYFSNAGCTGASPRGSDASEVSRLQALERQNGC
;
A
#
# COMPACT_ATOMS: atom_id res chain seq x y z
N MET A 1 -15.38 8.29 62.15
CA MET A 1 -15.22 7.69 60.80
C MET A 1 -15.45 6.17 60.74
N ARG A 2 -15.18 5.37 61.79
CA ARG A 2 -15.41 3.90 61.75
C ARG A 2 -16.87 3.41 61.63
N ARG A 3 -17.86 4.19 62.08
CA ARG A 3 -19.29 3.79 62.01
C ARG A 3 -19.92 3.92 60.61
N ARG A 4 -19.36 4.74 59.71
CA ARG A 4 -19.89 4.90 58.34
C ARG A 4 -19.40 3.82 57.36
N VAL A 5 -18.26 3.19 57.65
CA VAL A 5 -17.69 2.11 56.80
C VAL A 5 -18.43 0.78 57.01
N PHE A 6 -18.93 0.52 58.22
CA PHE A 6 -19.72 -0.68 58.52
C PHE A 6 -21.11 -0.67 57.87
N ALA A 7 -21.74 0.50 57.78
CA ALA A 7 -23.06 0.63 57.13
C ALA A 7 -23.00 0.42 55.62
N LEU A 8 -21.89 0.79 54.97
CA LEU A 8 -21.73 0.63 53.52
C LEU A 8 -21.48 -0.83 53.13
N THR A 9 -20.76 -1.58 53.96
CA THR A 9 -20.47 -3.00 53.72
C THR A 9 -21.70 -3.89 53.94
N GLU A 10 -22.55 -3.58 54.91
CA GLU A 10 -23.84 -4.28 55.08
C GLU A 10 -24.81 -3.99 53.93
N LEU A 11 -24.83 -2.76 53.40
CA LEU A 11 -25.68 -2.40 52.27
C LEU A 11 -25.25 -3.15 50.99
N ILE A 12 -23.95 -3.25 50.73
CA ILE A 12 -23.41 -3.97 49.57
C ILE A 12 -23.67 -5.48 49.69
N ALA A 13 -23.53 -6.06 50.89
CA ALA A 13 -23.84 -7.48 51.12
C ALA A 13 -25.33 -7.79 50.93
N ARG A 14 -26.24 -6.88 51.34
CA ARG A 14 -27.68 -7.04 51.13
C ARG A 14 -28.10 -6.88 49.67
N ILE A 15 -27.46 -5.97 48.92
CA ILE A 15 -27.71 -5.81 47.48
C ILE A 15 -27.21 -7.04 46.70
N ALA A 16 -26.06 -7.61 47.08
CA ALA A 16 -25.54 -8.84 46.47
C ALA A 16 -26.43 -10.06 46.74
N LEU A 17 -26.99 -10.17 47.96
CA LEU A 17 -27.91 -11.26 48.31
C LEU A 17 -29.27 -11.12 47.59
N PHE A 18 -29.75 -9.89 47.38
CA PHE A 18 -30.99 -9.63 46.64
C PHE A 18 -30.85 -9.92 45.13
N ALA A 19 -29.68 -9.65 44.55
CA ALA A 19 -29.38 -10.01 43.16
C ALA A 19 -29.29 -11.54 42.96
N PHE A 20 -28.85 -12.29 43.99
CA PHE A 20 -28.76 -13.75 43.93
C PHE A 20 -30.11 -14.46 44.11
N LEU A 21 -31.09 -13.82 44.78
CA LEU A 21 -32.43 -14.38 45.02
C LEU A 21 -33.49 -13.96 44.00
N CYS A 22 -33.31 -12.86 43.26
CA CYS A 22 -34.24 -12.43 42.19
C CYS A 22 -33.75 -12.74 40.76
N GLY A 23 -32.60 -13.38 40.60
CA GLY A 23 -32.02 -13.74 39.31
C GLY A 23 -32.57 -15.04 38.70
N SER A 24 -33.88 -15.25 38.69
CA SER A 24 -34.51 -16.21 37.76
C SER A 24 -35.01 -15.44 36.54
N ILE A 25 -34.09 -14.79 35.83
CA ILE A 25 -34.34 -14.47 34.42
C ILE A 25 -34.32 -15.84 33.73
N VAL A 26 -35.50 -16.34 33.40
CA VAL A 26 -35.67 -17.40 32.41
C VAL A 26 -35.10 -16.84 31.13
N LEU A 27 -33.79 -17.03 30.93
CA LEU A 27 -33.20 -16.94 29.61
C LEU A 27 -33.93 -18.00 28.77
N PRO A 28 -34.49 -17.64 27.60
CA PRO A 28 -35.01 -18.65 26.70
C PRO A 28 -33.87 -19.64 26.47
N ARG A 29 -34.11 -20.91 26.82
CA ARG A 29 -33.20 -21.99 26.42
C ARG A 29 -32.96 -21.82 24.92
N PRO A 30 -31.71 -21.91 24.43
CA PRO A 30 -31.51 -22.09 23.00
C PRO A 30 -32.37 -23.29 22.62
N VAL A 31 -33.34 -23.07 21.74
CA VAL A 31 -34.12 -24.13 21.14
C VAL A 31 -33.08 -25.03 20.50
N SER A 32 -32.82 -26.14 21.16
CA SER A 32 -31.89 -27.16 20.74
C SER A 32 -32.36 -27.67 19.40
N ALA A 33 -31.67 -27.27 18.32
CA ALA A 33 -31.30 -28.02 17.12
C ALA A 33 -32.28 -29.04 16.51
N ALA A 34 -33.58 -28.98 16.82
CA ALA A 34 -34.65 -29.39 15.93
C ALA A 34 -34.91 -28.16 15.08
N ALA A 35 -33.99 -27.90 14.15
CA ALA A 35 -34.10 -26.84 13.17
C ALA A 35 -35.51 -26.86 12.60
N GLN A 36 -36.08 -25.66 12.51
CA GLN A 36 -37.30 -25.39 11.78
C GLN A 36 -37.24 -26.19 10.47
N TYR A 37 -38.18 -27.11 10.26
CA TYR A 37 -38.41 -27.56 8.90
C TYR A 37 -38.71 -26.30 8.10
N GLU A 38 -37.88 -26.02 7.09
CA GLU A 38 -38.18 -24.93 6.19
C GLU A 38 -39.56 -25.22 5.59
N LEU A 39 -40.44 -24.23 5.59
CA LEU A 39 -41.88 -24.43 5.33
C LEU A 39 -42.15 -25.18 4.01
N TRP A 40 -41.26 -25.02 3.02
CA TRP A 40 -41.31 -25.73 1.75
C TRP A 40 -41.03 -27.23 1.87
N GLU A 41 -40.06 -27.65 2.69
CA GLU A 41 -39.73 -29.06 2.94
C GLU A 41 -40.94 -29.79 3.56
N LEU A 42 -41.58 -29.16 4.53
CA LEU A 42 -42.79 -29.69 5.17
C LEU A 42 -43.95 -29.82 4.17
N GLN A 43 -44.11 -28.83 3.30
CA GLN A 43 -45.16 -28.84 2.28
C GLN A 43 -44.94 -29.97 1.26
N ILE A 44 -43.69 -30.22 0.87
CA ILE A 44 -43.35 -31.35 -0.01
C ILE A 44 -43.66 -32.68 0.67
N LEU A 45 -43.23 -32.87 1.92
CA LEU A 45 -43.51 -34.10 2.67
C LEU A 45 -45.00 -34.35 2.84
N THR A 46 -45.78 -33.31 3.11
CA THR A 46 -47.24 -33.40 3.27
C THR A 46 -47.93 -33.88 1.99
N ASN A 47 -47.57 -33.30 0.84
CA ASN A 47 -48.14 -33.70 -0.45
C ASN A 47 -47.68 -35.10 -0.87
N LEU A 48 -46.40 -35.43 -0.65
CA LEU A 48 -45.86 -36.76 -0.92
C LEU A 48 -46.56 -37.84 -0.08
N GLN A 49 -46.76 -37.59 1.21
CA GLN A 49 -47.51 -38.49 2.10
C GLN A 49 -48.95 -38.67 1.63
N GLY A 50 -49.61 -37.59 1.18
CA GLY A 50 -50.95 -37.66 0.60
C GLY A 50 -51.02 -38.59 -0.61
N LEU A 51 -50.02 -38.55 -1.50
CA LEU A 51 -49.91 -39.46 -2.65
C LEU A 51 -49.64 -40.91 -2.23
N GLN A 52 -48.77 -41.14 -1.25
CA GLN A 52 -48.45 -42.48 -0.75
C GLN A 52 -49.66 -43.17 -0.09
N ILE A 53 -50.50 -42.43 0.61
CA ILE A 53 -51.69 -42.96 1.28
C ILE A 53 -52.81 -43.26 0.26
N ASN A 54 -52.84 -42.54 -0.86
CA ASN A 54 -53.86 -42.74 -1.87
C ASN A 54 -53.61 -44.04 -2.66
N ARG A 55 -54.36 -45.09 -2.31
CA ARG A 55 -54.29 -46.42 -2.95
C ARG A 55 -54.66 -46.42 -4.43
N GLN A 56 -55.32 -45.38 -4.93
CA GLN A 56 -55.56 -45.22 -6.38
C GLN A 56 -54.28 -44.79 -7.11
N CYS A 57 -53.40 -44.07 -6.42
CA CYS A 57 -52.11 -43.62 -6.93
C CYS A 57 -51.04 -44.71 -6.78
N VAL A 58 -51.00 -45.41 -5.64
CA VAL A 58 -50.01 -46.46 -5.33
C VAL A 58 -50.72 -47.70 -4.76
N PRO A 59 -51.10 -48.69 -5.61
CA PRO A 59 -52.02 -49.77 -5.19
C PRO A 59 -51.48 -50.75 -4.16
N ASN A 60 -50.16 -50.83 -4.00
CA ASN A 60 -49.49 -51.76 -3.08
C ASN A 60 -49.12 -51.15 -1.72
N GLY A 61 -49.70 -50.00 -1.37
CA GLY A 61 -49.64 -49.46 -0.01
C GLY A 61 -48.31 -48.80 0.38
N GLY A 62 -47.46 -48.46 -0.58
CA GLY A 62 -46.25 -47.65 -0.36
C GLY A 62 -45.36 -47.64 -1.60
N ALA A 63 -44.87 -46.46 -1.97
CA ALA A 63 -43.86 -46.35 -3.02
C ALA A 63 -42.52 -46.91 -2.49
N GLN A 64 -41.92 -47.84 -3.21
CA GLN A 64 -40.62 -48.42 -2.85
C GLN A 64 -39.45 -47.63 -3.48
N HIS A 65 -39.71 -46.98 -4.62
CA HIS A 65 -38.73 -46.22 -5.38
C HIS A 65 -39.25 -44.81 -5.66
N ILE A 66 -38.57 -43.80 -5.10
CA ILE A 66 -38.86 -42.38 -5.38
C ILE A 66 -37.70 -41.81 -6.18
N HIS A 67 -38.00 -41.25 -7.35
CA HIS A 67 -37.03 -40.62 -8.23
C HIS A 67 -37.22 -39.10 -8.22
N ILE A 68 -36.12 -38.37 -8.06
CA ILE A 68 -36.08 -36.91 -8.13
C ILE A 68 -35.43 -36.56 -9.47
N LEU A 69 -36.22 -36.04 -10.42
CA LEU A 69 -35.79 -35.88 -11.81
C LEU A 69 -34.93 -34.65 -12.07
N GLY A 70 -34.98 -33.61 -11.22
CA GLY A 70 -34.10 -32.46 -11.36
C GLY A 70 -34.75 -31.12 -11.01
N VAL A 71 -33.94 -30.08 -11.20
CA VAL A 71 -34.30 -28.65 -11.12
C VAL A 71 -34.21 -28.07 -12.54
N SER A 72 -35.06 -27.08 -12.88
CA SER A 72 -35.08 -26.42 -14.21
C SER A 72 -33.69 -26.12 -14.80
N THR A 73 -33.57 -26.21 -16.12
CA THR A 73 -32.33 -25.94 -16.90
C THR A 73 -31.94 -24.48 -16.96
N ASP A 74 -32.82 -23.60 -16.51
CA ASP A 74 -32.55 -22.17 -16.53
C ASP A 74 -31.53 -21.81 -15.44
N ASP A 75 -30.29 -21.50 -15.84
CA ASP A 75 -29.24 -21.04 -14.92
C ASP A 75 -29.41 -19.56 -14.54
N THR A 76 -30.41 -18.86 -15.09
CA THR A 76 -30.67 -17.45 -14.73
C THR A 76 -31.28 -17.27 -13.35
N LEU A 77 -31.97 -18.30 -12.83
CA LEU A 77 -32.66 -18.24 -11.52
C LEU A 77 -31.94 -19.02 -10.42
N LEU A 78 -31.19 -20.07 -10.77
CA LEU A 78 -30.40 -20.87 -9.82
C LEU A 78 -29.11 -21.31 -10.52
N GLY A 79 -27.97 -21.17 -9.86
CA GLY A 79 -26.72 -21.70 -10.35
C GLY A 79 -26.60 -23.22 -10.19
N PRO A 80 -25.57 -23.85 -10.79
CA PRO A 80 -25.36 -25.30 -10.69
C PRO A 80 -25.13 -25.80 -9.26
N VAL A 81 -24.55 -24.97 -8.39
CA VAL A 81 -24.25 -25.32 -6.99
C VAL A 81 -25.54 -25.36 -6.17
N GLU A 82 -26.39 -24.34 -6.31
CA GLU A 82 -27.68 -24.24 -5.63
C GLU A 82 -28.62 -25.38 -6.06
N LYS A 83 -28.66 -25.70 -7.36
CA LYS A 83 -29.42 -26.84 -7.89
C LYS A 83 -28.96 -28.17 -7.27
N THR A 84 -27.65 -28.37 -7.15
CA THR A 84 -27.09 -29.58 -6.56
C THR A 84 -27.42 -29.70 -5.07
N ALA A 85 -27.37 -28.58 -4.34
CA ALA A 85 -27.73 -28.53 -2.93
C ALA A 85 -29.21 -28.88 -2.71
N ILE A 86 -30.13 -28.24 -3.45
CA ILE A 86 -31.58 -28.51 -3.37
C ILE A 86 -31.89 -29.98 -3.63
N LEU A 87 -31.28 -30.58 -4.65
CA LEU A 87 -31.49 -31.99 -4.97
C LEU A 87 -30.93 -32.93 -3.90
N SER A 88 -29.80 -32.58 -3.29
CA SER A 88 -29.20 -33.34 -2.20
C SER A 88 -30.11 -33.34 -0.97
N ASP A 89 -30.58 -32.15 -0.58
CA ASP A 89 -31.44 -31.96 0.59
C ASP A 89 -32.78 -32.68 0.41
N LEU A 90 -33.41 -32.57 -0.76
CA LEU A 90 -34.64 -33.29 -1.06
C LEU A 90 -34.46 -34.81 -1.02
N SER A 91 -33.34 -35.32 -1.56
CA SER A 91 -33.06 -36.75 -1.52
C SER A 91 -32.88 -37.25 -0.09
N GLU A 92 -32.14 -36.51 0.74
CA GLU A 92 -31.94 -36.85 2.14
C GLU A 92 -33.25 -36.80 2.93
N LEU A 93 -34.03 -35.73 2.75
CA LEU A 93 -35.33 -35.51 3.40
C LEU A 93 -36.30 -36.65 3.09
N ILE A 94 -36.48 -36.98 1.81
CA ILE A 94 -37.41 -38.01 1.36
C ILE A 94 -36.96 -39.38 1.85
N SER A 95 -35.68 -39.72 1.70
CA SER A 95 -35.11 -41.00 2.16
C SER A 95 -35.33 -41.20 3.66
N THR A 96 -35.00 -40.19 4.47
CA THR A 96 -35.09 -40.25 5.93
C THR A 96 -36.54 -40.35 6.43
N ARG A 97 -37.49 -39.71 5.75
CA ARG A 97 -38.87 -39.58 6.24
C ARG A 97 -39.84 -40.60 5.68
N THR A 98 -39.59 -41.10 4.48
CA THR A 98 -40.50 -42.05 3.81
C THR A 98 -40.01 -43.49 3.83
N ASN A 99 -38.76 -43.75 4.25
CA ASN A 99 -38.07 -45.05 4.13
C ASN A 99 -38.02 -45.62 2.71
N ALA A 100 -38.37 -44.83 1.68
CA ALA A 100 -38.29 -45.23 0.29
C ALA A 100 -36.83 -45.16 -0.19
N ARG A 101 -36.46 -46.02 -1.13
CA ARG A 101 -35.16 -45.90 -1.78
C ARG A 101 -35.19 -44.70 -2.72
N THR A 102 -34.37 -43.69 -2.41
CA THR A 102 -34.11 -42.57 -3.31
C THR A 102 -32.90 -42.89 -4.16
N THR A 103 -33.04 -42.92 -5.48
CA THR A 103 -31.88 -42.93 -6.38
C THR A 103 -31.54 -41.50 -6.76
N LYS A 104 -30.35 -41.05 -6.40
CA LYS A 104 -29.80 -39.79 -6.90
C LYS A 104 -29.44 -40.03 -8.36
N ALA A 105 -30.24 -39.50 -9.29
CA ALA A 105 -29.82 -39.47 -10.68
C ALA A 105 -28.73 -38.42 -10.78
N ASP A 106 -27.49 -38.86 -10.99
CA ASP A 106 -26.40 -37.95 -11.34
C ASP A 106 -26.80 -37.20 -12.62
N ASN A 107 -26.94 -35.88 -12.50
CA ASN A 107 -27.07 -34.90 -13.58
C ASN A 107 -28.20 -35.13 -14.59
N PHE A 108 -29.39 -34.57 -14.39
CA PHE A 108 -30.30 -34.33 -15.52
C PHE A 108 -30.90 -32.92 -15.54
N GLN A 109 -30.30 -32.12 -16.44
CA GLN A 109 -30.80 -30.88 -17.02
C GLN A 109 -31.92 -31.22 -18.03
N SER A 110 -33.20 -31.10 -17.66
CA SER A 110 -34.32 -30.77 -18.58
C SER A 110 -35.65 -31.13 -17.93
N ILE A 111 -36.39 -30.10 -17.46
CA ILE A 111 -37.84 -29.97 -17.74
C ILE A 111 -38.17 -28.47 -17.88
N ALA A 112 -38.09 -27.97 -19.11
CA ALA A 112 -38.66 -26.69 -19.51
C ALA A 112 -40.12 -26.92 -19.98
N THR A 113 -41.10 -26.75 -19.09
CA THR A 113 -42.51 -26.66 -19.53
C THR A 113 -43.00 -25.22 -19.53
N SER A 114 -42.79 -24.55 -20.66
CA SER A 114 -43.75 -23.56 -21.19
C SER A 114 -43.46 -23.29 -22.67
N TYR A 115 -44.30 -23.90 -23.52
CA TYR A 115 -44.77 -23.49 -24.85
C TYR A 115 -43.84 -22.78 -25.86
N SER A 116 -43.83 -23.39 -27.06
CA SER A 116 -43.38 -22.92 -28.38
C SER A 116 -41.88 -22.67 -28.58
N GLY A 117 -41.16 -23.67 -29.10
CA GLY A 117 -39.88 -23.41 -29.77
C GLY A 117 -38.81 -24.51 -29.79
N PHE A 118 -39.10 -25.78 -29.54
CA PHE A 118 -38.03 -26.79 -29.50
C PHE A 118 -37.73 -27.44 -30.85
N SER A 119 -36.44 -27.74 -31.06
CA SER A 119 -35.93 -28.58 -32.14
C SER A 119 -36.20 -30.06 -31.86
N GLU A 120 -36.29 -30.87 -32.91
CA GLU A 120 -36.64 -32.29 -32.87
C GLU A 120 -35.74 -33.16 -31.95
N GLY A 121 -34.53 -32.69 -31.63
CA GLY A 121 -33.60 -33.35 -30.70
C GLY A 121 -34.04 -33.31 -29.24
N ALA A 122 -34.62 -32.18 -28.79
CA ALA A 122 -35.05 -32.00 -27.40
C ALA A 122 -36.29 -32.85 -27.06
N SER A 123 -37.17 -33.12 -28.03
CA SER A 123 -38.32 -34.02 -27.84
C SER A 123 -37.89 -35.46 -27.58
N ARG A 124 -36.91 -35.99 -28.33
CA ARG A 124 -36.46 -37.40 -28.16
C ARG A 124 -35.78 -37.63 -26.82
N GLU A 125 -35.07 -36.63 -26.31
CA GLU A 125 -34.42 -36.68 -25.00
C GLU A 125 -35.46 -36.64 -23.87
N ILE A 126 -36.51 -35.82 -24.01
CA ILE A 126 -37.68 -35.84 -23.10
C ILE A 126 -38.39 -37.19 -23.13
N ASP A 127 -38.59 -37.80 -24.30
CA ASP A 127 -39.22 -39.12 -24.42
C ASP A 127 -38.39 -40.22 -23.73
N GLN A 128 -37.05 -40.15 -23.82
CA GLN A 128 -36.14 -41.05 -23.10
C GLN A 128 -36.16 -40.82 -21.58
N LEU A 129 -36.32 -39.58 -21.12
CA LEU A 129 -36.43 -39.21 -19.70
C LEU A 129 -37.77 -39.64 -19.10
N VAL A 130 -38.86 -39.48 -19.85
CA VAL A 130 -40.18 -40.02 -19.50
C VAL A 130 -40.11 -41.55 -19.46
N ALA A 131 -39.37 -42.17 -20.37
CA ALA A 131 -39.14 -43.62 -20.36
C ALA A 131 -38.26 -44.09 -19.17
N SER A 132 -37.27 -43.33 -18.71
CA SER A 132 -36.48 -43.70 -17.52
C SER A 132 -37.24 -43.46 -16.21
N ALA A 133 -37.99 -42.35 -16.12
CA ALA A 133 -38.94 -42.06 -15.05
C ALA A 133 -40.10 -43.08 -15.00
N SER A 134 -40.38 -43.75 -16.13
CA SER A 134 -41.35 -44.85 -16.22
C SER A 134 -40.92 -46.14 -15.49
N SER A 135 -39.80 -46.13 -14.77
CA SER A 135 -39.44 -47.17 -13.79
C SER A 135 -39.77 -46.81 -12.33
N ALA A 136 -39.91 -45.53 -11.97
CA ALA A 136 -40.14 -45.03 -10.61
C ALA A 136 -41.57 -45.22 -10.08
N ASP A 137 -41.80 -45.41 -8.78
CA ASP A 137 -43.17 -45.40 -8.22
C ASP A 137 -43.72 -43.98 -8.09
N ILE A 138 -42.87 -43.05 -7.65
CA ILE A 138 -43.16 -41.62 -7.54
C ILE A 138 -42.00 -40.80 -8.13
N THR A 139 -42.36 -39.74 -8.84
CA THR A 139 -41.44 -38.83 -9.50
C THR A 139 -41.61 -37.41 -8.98
N VAL A 140 -40.51 -36.73 -8.61
CA VAL A 140 -40.48 -35.35 -8.11
C VAL A 140 -39.75 -34.44 -9.09
N LEU A 141 -40.34 -33.30 -9.43
CA LEU A 141 -39.75 -32.25 -10.26
C LEU A 141 -39.84 -30.89 -9.56
N VAL A 142 -38.73 -30.13 -9.59
CA VAL A 142 -38.65 -28.77 -9.05
C VAL A 142 -38.48 -27.76 -10.20
N ARG A 143 -39.37 -26.78 -10.30
CA ARG A 143 -39.33 -25.75 -11.37
C ARG A 143 -39.32 -24.32 -10.79
N PRO A 144 -38.13 -23.73 -10.60
CA PRO A 144 -37.98 -22.30 -10.37
C PRO A 144 -38.73 -21.46 -11.41
N PHE A 145 -39.43 -20.42 -10.98
CA PHE A 145 -40.08 -19.47 -11.90
C PHE A 145 -39.94 -18.01 -11.48
N ARG A 146 -39.47 -17.71 -10.26
CA ARG A 146 -39.22 -16.34 -9.81
C ARG A 146 -38.09 -16.28 -8.78
N ASP A 147 -37.15 -15.36 -8.98
CA ASP A 147 -36.09 -15.05 -8.03
C ASP A 147 -36.50 -13.85 -7.15
N ASN A 148 -36.40 -14.03 -5.83
CA ASN A 148 -36.68 -13.02 -4.81
C ASN A 148 -35.39 -12.59 -4.06
N GLY A 149 -34.21 -13.00 -4.54
CA GLY A 149 -32.89 -12.72 -3.97
C GLY A 149 -32.45 -13.79 -2.97
N ALA A 150 -33.00 -13.77 -1.77
CA ALA A 150 -32.68 -14.74 -0.71
C ALA A 150 -33.47 -16.07 -0.84
N SER A 151 -34.44 -16.11 -1.76
CA SER A 151 -35.29 -17.26 -2.03
C SER A 151 -35.76 -17.27 -3.47
N VAL A 152 -36.21 -18.43 -3.94
CA VAL A 152 -36.77 -18.64 -5.27
C VAL A 152 -38.13 -19.30 -5.15
N ASP A 153 -39.14 -18.73 -5.79
CA ASP A 153 -40.43 -19.40 -5.94
C ASP A 153 -40.30 -20.51 -6.99
N ALA A 154 -40.70 -21.71 -6.60
CA ALA A 154 -40.63 -22.91 -7.43
C ALA A 154 -41.97 -23.67 -7.46
N GLU A 155 -42.33 -24.18 -8.62
CA GLU A 155 -43.42 -25.15 -8.78
C GLU A 155 -42.86 -26.57 -8.55
N ILE A 156 -43.45 -27.30 -7.60
CA ILE A 156 -43.15 -28.70 -7.34
C ILE A 156 -44.21 -29.56 -8.01
N ARG A 157 -43.79 -30.51 -8.85
CA ARG A 157 -44.68 -31.51 -9.44
C ARG A 157 -44.34 -32.89 -8.93
N LEU A 158 -45.36 -33.59 -8.46
CA LEU A 158 -45.31 -34.96 -7.99
C LEU A 158 -46.22 -35.82 -8.85
N TRP A 159 -45.70 -36.93 -9.36
CA TRP A 159 -46.48 -37.90 -10.13
C TRP A 159 -46.29 -39.31 -9.59
N ALA A 160 -47.39 -40.09 -9.53
CA ALA A 160 -47.36 -41.48 -9.11
C ALA A 160 -47.83 -42.41 -10.23
N ARG A 161 -47.13 -43.54 -10.42
CA ARG A 161 -47.59 -44.61 -11.31
C ARG A 161 -48.59 -45.48 -10.56
N GLY A 162 -49.79 -45.65 -11.11
CA GLY A 162 -50.70 -46.64 -10.56
C GLY A 162 -50.49 -48.02 -11.18
N ALA A 163 -50.68 -49.05 -10.36
CA ALA A 163 -50.72 -50.44 -10.79
C ALA A 163 -52.12 -50.76 -11.32
N GLY A 164 -52.31 -50.64 -12.63
CA GLY A 164 -53.52 -51.07 -13.33
C GLY A 164 -53.19 -51.27 -14.80
N GLY A 165 -53.51 -52.45 -15.33
CA GLY A 165 -53.01 -52.92 -16.63
C GLY A 165 -53.44 -52.08 -17.83
N ALA A 166 -52.68 -52.27 -18.91
CA ALA A 166 -52.91 -51.86 -20.30
C ALA A 166 -52.75 -50.38 -20.68
N ASP A 167 -52.65 -49.43 -19.74
CA ASP A 167 -52.20 -48.07 -20.04
C ASP A 167 -51.15 -47.61 -19.01
N PRO A 168 -49.92 -47.20 -19.40
CA PRO A 168 -48.88 -46.70 -18.48
C PRO A 168 -49.18 -45.29 -17.93
N GLY A 169 -50.46 -44.91 -17.87
CA GLY A 169 -50.90 -43.57 -17.53
C GLY A 169 -50.48 -43.15 -16.12
N LEU A 170 -50.06 -41.89 -16.00
CA LEU A 170 -49.86 -41.21 -14.72
C LEU A 170 -51.22 -41.14 -14.00
N ASN A 171 -51.39 -41.87 -12.90
CA ASN A 171 -52.70 -41.98 -12.25
C ASN A 171 -52.99 -40.82 -11.29
N CYS A 172 -51.94 -40.17 -10.77
CA CYS A 172 -52.08 -39.02 -9.89
C CYS A 172 -50.98 -38.00 -10.15
N VAL A 173 -51.39 -36.74 -10.31
CA VAL A 173 -50.49 -35.59 -10.47
C VAL A 173 -50.87 -34.54 -9.42
N GLN A 174 -49.90 -34.13 -8.61
CA GLN A 174 -50.02 -32.95 -7.75
C GLN A 174 -49.01 -31.90 -8.21
N SER A 175 -49.46 -30.65 -8.30
CA SER A 175 -48.59 -29.49 -8.51
C SER A 175 -48.90 -28.44 -7.46
N PHE A 176 -47.86 -27.86 -6.86
CA PHE A 176 -47.99 -26.78 -5.88
C PHE A 176 -46.76 -25.89 -5.90
N SER A 177 -46.94 -24.62 -5.53
CA SER A 177 -45.83 -23.67 -5.42
C SER A 177 -45.25 -23.66 -4.01
N VAL A 178 -43.94 -23.50 -3.93
CA VAL A 178 -43.17 -23.34 -2.70
C VAL A 178 -42.13 -22.24 -2.86
N GLU A 179 -41.69 -21.67 -1.75
CA GLU A 179 -40.57 -20.73 -1.70
C GLU A 179 -39.34 -21.47 -1.16
N ILE A 180 -38.29 -21.61 -1.99
CA ILE A 180 -37.07 -22.34 -1.66
C ILE A 180 -35.97 -21.31 -1.34
N PRO A 181 -35.37 -21.31 -0.13
CA PRO A 181 -34.26 -20.43 0.16
C PRO A 181 -33.04 -20.83 -0.69
N THR A 182 -32.39 -19.83 -1.28
CA THR A 182 -31.19 -20.01 -2.12
C THR A 182 -29.91 -19.97 -1.30
N GLU A 183 -29.96 -19.29 -0.15
CA GLU A 183 -28.87 -19.17 0.80
C GLU A 183 -29.20 -20.00 2.05
N LYS A 184 -28.80 -21.28 2.08
CA LYS A 184 -28.58 -21.95 3.36
C LYS A 184 -27.28 -21.37 3.94
N GLU A 185 -27.36 -20.21 4.59
CA GLU A 185 -26.28 -19.77 5.46
C GLU A 185 -26.07 -20.86 6.50
N ASP A 186 -25.00 -21.65 6.38
CA ASP A 186 -24.56 -22.50 7.48
C ASP A 186 -24.28 -21.55 8.66
N PRO A 187 -25.02 -21.63 9.78
CA PRO A 187 -24.82 -20.74 10.92
C PRO A 187 -23.37 -20.81 11.46
N ALA A 188 -22.67 -21.93 11.20
CA ALA A 188 -21.26 -22.07 11.50
C ALA A 188 -20.36 -21.20 10.60
N CYS A 189 -20.67 -21.05 9.30
CA CYS A 189 -19.96 -20.17 8.36
C CYS A 189 -19.95 -18.72 8.85
N ALA A 190 -21.14 -18.16 9.08
CA ALA A 190 -21.30 -16.76 9.46
C ALA A 190 -20.64 -16.45 10.82
N ALA A 191 -20.81 -17.35 11.80
CA ALA A 191 -20.21 -17.20 13.12
C ALA A 191 -18.67 -17.32 13.08
N ALA A 192 -18.12 -18.26 12.30
CA ALA A 192 -16.68 -18.44 12.14
C ALA A 192 -16.04 -17.24 11.42
N PHE A 193 -16.65 -16.76 10.34
CA PHE A 193 -16.19 -15.57 9.62
C PHE A 193 -16.21 -14.32 10.51
N ALA A 194 -17.32 -14.08 11.23
CA ALA A 194 -17.44 -12.94 12.13
C ALA A 194 -16.37 -12.96 13.24
N LYS A 195 -15.99 -14.16 13.72
CA LYS A 195 -14.89 -14.32 14.67
C LYS A 195 -13.54 -13.99 14.02
N ALA A 196 -13.23 -14.58 12.88
CA ALA A 196 -11.97 -14.32 12.17
C ALA A 196 -11.80 -12.83 11.80
N LYS A 197 -12.87 -12.17 11.37
CA LYS A 197 -12.90 -10.74 11.05
C LYS A 197 -12.66 -9.85 12.27
N ARG A 198 -13.23 -10.17 13.43
CA ARG A 198 -13.02 -9.41 14.67
C ARG A 198 -11.57 -9.44 15.14
N ASP A 199 -10.89 -10.56 14.95
CA ASP A 199 -9.49 -10.71 15.36
C ASP A 199 -8.53 -9.93 14.45
N ASN A 200 -8.97 -9.55 13.24
CA ASN A 200 -8.21 -8.79 12.25
C ASN A 200 -6.82 -9.39 11.97
N ASP A 201 -6.75 -10.73 11.99
CA ASP A 201 -5.55 -11.53 11.86
C ASP A 201 -5.58 -12.26 10.50
N PRO A 202 -4.64 -11.99 9.58
CA PRO A 202 -4.63 -12.62 8.27
C PRO A 202 -4.54 -14.15 8.35
N ALA A 203 -3.84 -14.71 9.35
CA ALA A 203 -3.73 -16.17 9.50
C ALA A 203 -5.07 -16.82 9.87
N ARG A 204 -5.91 -16.12 10.66
CA ARG A 204 -7.24 -16.63 11.04
C ARG A 204 -8.23 -16.54 9.89
N LEU A 205 -8.14 -15.49 9.06
CA LEU A 205 -8.96 -15.36 7.86
C LEU A 205 -8.57 -16.40 6.79
N GLU A 206 -7.27 -16.70 6.64
CA GLU A 206 -6.81 -17.80 5.80
C GLU A 206 -7.28 -19.16 6.31
N ALA A 207 -7.16 -19.41 7.62
CA ALA A 207 -7.69 -20.63 8.22
C ALA A 207 -9.20 -20.74 7.96
N PHE A 208 -9.98 -19.67 8.11
CA PHE A 208 -11.40 -19.68 7.77
C PHE A 208 -11.65 -20.11 6.32
N ARG A 209 -10.92 -19.54 5.35
CA ARG A 209 -11.04 -19.92 3.94
C ARG A 209 -10.70 -21.39 3.72
N ASP A 210 -9.61 -21.87 4.32
CA ASP A 210 -9.13 -23.23 4.12
C ASP A 210 -10.08 -24.27 4.75
N PHE A 211 -10.68 -23.94 5.90
CA PHE A 211 -11.67 -24.79 6.58
C PHE A 211 -13.07 -24.70 5.97
N PHE A 212 -13.42 -23.58 5.35
CA PHE A 212 -14.75 -23.35 4.79
C PHE A 212 -14.72 -22.75 3.38
N PRO A 213 -14.16 -23.46 2.39
CA PRO A 213 -14.00 -22.94 1.03
C PRO A 213 -15.34 -22.71 0.31
N GLN A 214 -16.41 -23.37 0.74
CA GLN A 214 -17.76 -23.24 0.19
C GLN A 214 -18.60 -22.10 0.81
N CYS A 215 -18.14 -21.42 1.86
CA CYS A 215 -18.92 -20.32 2.43
C CYS A 215 -18.92 -19.11 1.47
N PRO A 216 -20.06 -18.40 1.31
CA PRO A 216 -20.13 -17.17 0.53
C PRO A 216 -19.10 -16.11 0.95
N GLN A 217 -18.74 -16.07 2.24
CA GLN A 217 -17.81 -15.11 2.83
C GLN A 217 -16.33 -15.42 2.52
N ALA A 218 -16.00 -16.55 1.88
CA ALA A 218 -14.62 -16.90 1.54
C ALA A 218 -13.95 -15.85 0.63
N GLY A 219 -14.69 -15.31 -0.34
CA GLY A 219 -14.18 -14.24 -1.21
C GLY A 219 -13.92 -12.92 -0.47
N GLU A 220 -14.76 -12.58 0.53
CA GLU A 220 -14.52 -11.40 1.39
C GLU A 220 -13.27 -11.62 2.26
N ALA A 221 -13.08 -12.83 2.81
CA ALA A 221 -11.92 -13.18 3.60
C ALA A 221 -10.61 -13.01 2.81
N ASP A 222 -10.56 -13.45 1.55
CA ASP A 222 -9.39 -13.26 0.66
C ASP A 222 -9.05 -11.78 0.42
N GLY A 223 -10.08 -10.95 0.21
CA GLY A 223 -9.93 -9.51 0.08
C GLY A 223 -9.32 -8.87 1.34
N LEU A 224 -9.80 -9.27 2.51
CA LEU A 224 -9.30 -8.80 3.80
C LEU A 224 -7.86 -9.26 4.07
N VAL A 225 -7.52 -10.52 3.79
CA VAL A 225 -6.14 -11.03 3.94
C VAL A 225 -5.16 -10.22 3.11
N THR A 226 -5.51 -9.96 1.85
CA THR A 226 -4.67 -9.19 0.93
C THR A 226 -4.48 -7.76 1.43
N ALA A 227 -5.55 -7.10 1.86
CA ALA A 227 -5.50 -5.74 2.39
C ALA A 227 -4.67 -5.65 3.68
N LEU A 228 -4.84 -6.60 4.60
CA LEU A 228 -4.11 -6.63 5.87
C LEU A 228 -2.62 -6.86 5.65
N ARG A 229 -2.24 -7.82 4.80
CA ARG A 229 -0.83 -8.05 4.47
C ARG A 229 -0.18 -6.85 3.80
N ALA A 230 -0.90 -6.17 2.90
CA ALA A 230 -0.42 -4.94 2.30
C ALA A 230 -0.21 -3.84 3.35
N SER A 231 -1.12 -3.72 4.32
CA SER A 231 -0.99 -2.78 5.44
C SER A 231 0.20 -3.11 6.35
N GLU A 232 0.40 -4.39 6.69
CA GLU A 232 1.54 -4.86 7.47
C GLU A 232 2.88 -4.59 6.77
N ALA A 233 2.96 -4.86 5.47
CA ALA A 233 4.13 -4.55 4.66
C ALA A 233 4.44 -3.05 4.65
N GLN A 234 3.44 -2.19 4.46
CA GLN A 234 3.61 -0.73 4.52
C GLN A 234 4.08 -0.26 5.90
N LYS A 235 3.59 -0.86 6.98
CA LYS A 235 4.04 -0.56 8.35
C LYS A 235 5.50 -0.97 8.54
N ALA A 236 5.86 -2.18 8.12
CA ALA A 236 7.24 -2.68 8.20
C ALA A 236 8.21 -1.81 7.38
N ASP A 237 7.80 -1.35 6.21
CA ASP A 237 8.55 -0.41 5.37
C ASP A 237 8.77 0.92 6.10
N ARG A 238 7.72 1.49 6.70
CA ARG A 238 7.81 2.73 7.46
C ARG A 238 8.78 2.60 8.63
N GLU A 239 8.64 1.55 9.43
CA GLU A 239 9.52 1.32 10.57
C GLU A 239 10.99 1.09 10.13
N ARG A 240 11.22 0.40 8.99
CA ARG A 240 12.56 0.28 8.41
C ARG A 240 13.14 1.65 8.08
N CYS A 241 12.38 2.49 7.37
CA CYS A 241 12.80 3.84 7.01
C CYS A 241 13.15 4.66 8.26
N GLU A 242 12.27 4.66 9.26
CA GLU A 242 12.48 5.40 10.52
C GLU A 242 13.73 4.93 11.27
N ARG A 243 13.95 3.61 11.38
CA ARG A 243 15.16 3.06 12.03
C ARG A 243 16.44 3.45 11.28
N ASN A 244 16.45 3.31 9.96
CA ASN A 244 17.62 3.65 9.15
C ASN A 244 17.91 5.16 9.21
N PHE A 245 16.86 5.99 9.21
CA PHE A 245 17.01 7.43 9.34
C PHE A 245 17.53 7.82 10.73
N ALA A 246 17.01 7.19 11.79
CA ALA A 246 17.49 7.40 13.15
C ALA A 246 18.98 7.04 13.28
N ARG A 247 19.43 5.94 12.65
CA ARG A 247 20.86 5.57 12.60
C ARG A 247 21.70 6.64 11.91
N ALA A 248 21.30 7.07 10.71
CA ALA A 248 22.02 8.11 9.97
C ALA A 248 22.07 9.44 10.75
N ARG A 249 20.97 9.79 11.44
CA ARG A 249 20.89 10.97 12.28
C ARG A 249 21.78 10.89 13.52
N ALA A 250 21.88 9.72 14.15
CA ALA A 250 22.74 9.50 15.31
C ALA A 250 24.22 9.66 14.95
N GLU A 251 24.62 9.24 13.76
CA GLU A 251 25.98 9.46 13.25
C GLU A 251 26.22 10.92 12.82
N GLY A 252 25.22 11.56 12.21
CA GLY A 252 25.24 12.99 11.89
C GLY A 252 26.28 13.41 10.84
N SER A 253 26.85 12.47 10.10
CA SER A 253 27.90 12.72 9.10
C SER A 253 27.35 12.78 7.67
N VAL A 254 28.10 13.44 6.77
CA VAL A 254 27.77 13.47 5.33
C VAL A 254 27.69 12.04 4.76
N ALA A 255 28.64 11.18 5.13
CA ALA A 255 28.69 9.80 4.66
C ALA A 255 27.46 8.99 5.11
N ALA A 256 27.06 9.14 6.36
CA ALA A 256 25.88 8.45 6.91
C ALA A 256 24.59 8.84 6.20
N TYR A 257 24.38 10.15 5.97
CA TYR A 257 23.21 10.62 5.25
C TYR A 257 23.24 10.26 3.76
N SER A 258 24.41 10.27 3.11
CA SER A 258 24.55 9.79 1.72
C SER A 258 24.21 8.31 1.59
N ALA A 259 24.75 7.46 2.46
CA ALA A 259 24.43 6.03 2.48
C ALA A 259 22.93 5.79 2.70
N TYR A 260 22.30 6.54 3.62
CA TYR A 260 20.84 6.47 3.79
C TYR A 260 20.11 6.81 2.49
N LEU A 261 20.47 7.91 1.82
CA LEU A 261 19.81 8.38 0.60
C LEU A 261 19.92 7.37 -0.56
N ASP A 262 21.02 6.62 -0.62
CA ASP A 262 21.26 5.62 -1.65
C ASP A 262 20.53 4.30 -1.36
N GLU A 263 20.60 3.81 -0.11
CA GLU A 263 19.99 2.54 0.29
C GLU A 263 18.47 2.62 0.50
N ASN A 264 17.93 3.81 0.79
CA ASN A 264 16.55 4.00 1.24
C ASN A 264 15.75 4.92 0.30
N ILE A 265 15.91 4.71 -1.01
CA ILE A 265 15.35 5.60 -2.05
C ILE A 265 13.82 5.70 -2.04
N ASP A 266 13.13 4.67 -1.53
CA ASP A 266 11.68 4.60 -1.46
C ASP A 266 11.11 5.19 -0.16
N CYS A 267 11.98 5.57 0.78
CA CYS A 267 11.58 6.16 2.05
C CYS A 267 11.15 7.64 1.88
N PRO A 268 10.13 8.10 2.61
CA PRO A 268 9.69 9.49 2.59
C PRO A 268 10.72 10.43 3.24
N GLY A 269 10.61 11.74 2.96
CA GLY A 269 11.42 12.79 3.60
C GLY A 269 12.85 12.94 3.07
N ARG A 270 13.10 12.50 1.83
CA ARG A 270 14.43 12.57 1.20
C ARG A 270 15.00 13.99 1.13
N ASP A 271 14.15 14.97 0.88
CA ASP A 271 14.46 16.41 0.91
C ASP A 271 15.01 16.85 2.28
N VAL A 272 14.38 16.40 3.36
CA VAL A 272 14.83 16.64 4.73
C VAL A 272 16.20 16.02 4.96
N VAL A 273 16.42 14.78 4.50
CA VAL A 273 17.72 14.11 4.66
C VAL A 273 18.81 14.79 3.83
N MET A 274 18.51 15.24 2.61
CA MET A 274 19.45 16.03 1.81
C MET A 274 19.83 17.34 2.51
N ALA A 275 18.86 18.05 3.09
CA ALA A 275 19.15 19.27 3.85
C ALA A 275 20.05 18.99 5.07
N LEU A 276 19.82 17.89 5.79
CA LEU A 276 20.66 17.48 6.93
C LEU A 276 22.07 17.10 6.49
N ARG A 277 22.21 16.39 5.37
CA ARG A 277 23.52 16.09 4.77
C ARG A 277 24.28 17.35 4.43
N ASP A 278 23.62 18.31 3.78
CA ASP A 278 24.25 19.56 3.37
C ASP A 278 24.62 20.43 4.58
N GLN A 279 23.81 20.40 5.65
CA GLN A 279 24.16 21.01 6.92
C GLN A 279 25.40 20.35 7.57
N ALA A 280 25.48 19.02 7.56
CA ALA A 280 26.65 18.29 8.05
C ALA A 280 27.91 18.62 7.22
N ALA A 281 27.77 18.78 5.90
CA ALA A 281 28.86 19.16 5.01
C ALA A 281 29.39 20.56 5.33
N LYS A 282 28.49 21.53 5.57
CA LYS A 282 28.87 22.88 6.02
C LYS A 282 29.60 22.84 7.36
N GLY A 283 29.11 22.06 8.32
CA GLY A 283 29.77 21.88 9.62
C GLY A 283 31.19 21.29 9.50
N ALA A 284 31.36 20.27 8.68
CA ALA A 284 32.67 19.66 8.44
C ALA A 284 33.66 20.61 7.74
N ALA A 285 33.16 21.42 6.79
CA ALA A 285 33.96 22.45 6.12
C ALA A 285 34.40 23.55 7.10
N CYS A 286 33.49 24.03 7.95
CA CYS A 286 33.79 24.97 9.03
C CYS A 286 34.92 24.48 9.92
N GLU A 287 34.84 23.22 10.37
CA GLU A 287 35.83 22.64 11.27
C GLU A 287 37.19 22.44 10.60
N THR A 288 37.21 22.06 9.32
CA THR A 288 38.44 21.94 8.53
C THR A 288 39.11 23.29 8.35
N ALA A 289 38.37 24.31 7.93
CA ALA A 289 38.88 25.67 7.76
C ALA A 289 39.44 26.24 9.07
N TYR A 290 38.76 26.00 10.20
CA TYR A 290 39.25 26.42 11.51
C TYR A 290 40.55 25.70 11.91
N ARG A 291 40.63 24.38 11.67
CA ARG A 291 41.85 23.59 11.93
C ARG A 291 43.03 24.07 11.11
N ASP A 292 42.82 24.44 9.85
CA ASP A 292 43.88 24.97 8.99
C ASP A 292 44.33 26.36 9.44
N ALA A 293 43.41 27.23 9.86
CA ALA A 293 43.78 28.51 10.48
C ALA A 293 44.61 28.31 11.76
N ARG A 294 44.24 27.35 12.61
CA ARG A 294 44.99 26.97 13.81
C ARG A 294 46.37 26.38 13.52
N ARG A 295 46.53 25.65 12.41
CA ARG A 295 47.82 25.09 11.99
C ARG A 295 48.79 26.17 11.52
N LEU A 296 48.29 27.16 10.79
CA LEU A 296 49.10 28.29 10.32
C LEU A 296 49.41 29.27 11.47
N ASP A 297 48.43 29.50 12.35
CA ASP A 297 48.52 30.37 13.53
C ASP A 297 49.03 31.80 13.23
N THR A 298 48.69 32.32 12.04
CA THR A 298 49.03 33.67 11.60
C THR A 298 47.80 34.59 11.61
N LEU A 299 48.04 35.90 11.64
CA LEU A 299 46.98 36.92 11.55
C LEU A 299 46.09 36.69 10.31
N ASP A 300 46.71 36.63 9.13
CA ASP A 300 46.01 36.45 7.84
C ASP A 300 45.15 35.18 7.79
N ALA A 301 45.62 34.09 8.41
CA ALA A 301 44.88 32.83 8.42
C ALA A 301 43.56 32.95 9.19
N TYR A 302 43.58 33.61 10.36
CA TYR A 302 42.35 33.87 11.12
C TYR A 302 41.47 34.94 10.46
N GLU A 303 42.04 35.95 9.79
CA GLU A 303 41.24 36.93 9.05
C GLU A 303 40.49 36.29 7.88
N ARG A 304 41.17 35.43 7.11
CA ARG A 304 40.54 34.70 6.00
C ARG A 304 39.45 33.77 6.49
N PHE A 305 39.69 33.05 7.59
CA PHE A 305 38.65 32.24 8.23
C PHE A 305 37.43 33.11 8.59
N MET A 306 37.63 34.26 9.24
CA MET A 306 36.55 35.16 9.64
C MET A 306 35.85 35.89 8.48
N LEU A 307 36.39 35.87 7.27
CA LEU A 307 35.72 36.39 6.07
C LEU A 307 34.81 35.32 5.46
N ASP A 308 35.34 34.12 5.28
CA ASP A 308 34.67 33.06 4.54
C ASP A 308 33.70 32.24 5.43
N ASN A 309 33.90 32.24 6.76
CA ASN A 309 33.30 31.27 7.69
C ASN A 309 32.63 31.90 8.92
N ARG A 310 32.08 33.12 8.83
CA ARG A 310 31.44 33.81 9.98
C ARG A 310 30.29 33.06 10.63
N ALA A 311 29.56 32.26 9.85
CA ALA A 311 28.42 31.49 10.34
C ALA A 311 28.83 30.19 11.05
N CYS A 312 30.13 29.88 11.08
CA CYS A 312 30.63 28.67 11.71
C CYS A 312 30.62 28.79 13.24
N PRO A 313 30.33 27.70 13.98
CA PRO A 313 30.36 27.69 15.45
C PRO A 313 31.70 28.15 16.05
N GLN A 314 32.80 27.95 15.32
CA GLN A 314 34.15 28.31 15.74
C GLN A 314 34.47 29.81 15.57
N ALA A 315 33.57 30.61 14.99
CA ALA A 315 33.80 32.03 14.69
C ALA A 315 34.18 32.85 15.93
N ASP A 316 33.50 32.67 17.06
CA ASP A 316 33.81 33.42 18.29
C ASP A 316 35.21 33.09 18.82
N THR A 317 35.58 31.80 18.73
CA THR A 317 36.91 31.34 19.17
C THR A 317 38.00 31.85 18.23
N ALA A 318 37.77 31.79 16.92
CA ALA A 318 38.69 32.35 15.92
C ALA A 318 38.85 33.87 16.06
N SER A 319 37.77 34.60 16.39
CA SER A 319 37.78 36.04 16.65
C SER A 319 38.67 36.40 17.85
N ALA A 320 38.62 35.60 18.92
CA ALA A 320 39.49 35.80 20.08
C ALA A 320 40.98 35.63 19.70
N PHE A 321 41.33 34.56 18.97
CA PHE A 321 42.69 34.35 18.47
C PHE A 321 43.14 35.48 17.54
N LEU A 322 42.26 35.91 16.64
CA LEU A 322 42.53 37.03 15.74
C LEU A 322 42.89 38.31 16.52
N THR A 323 42.14 38.61 17.58
CA THR A 323 42.40 39.78 18.44
C THR A 323 43.76 39.68 19.12
N MET A 324 44.11 38.52 19.65
CA MET A 324 45.44 38.29 20.24
C MET A 324 46.56 38.47 19.22
N LYS A 325 46.40 37.92 18.01
CA LYS A 325 47.40 38.03 16.94
C LYS A 325 47.58 39.47 16.45
N ARG A 326 46.51 40.28 16.43
CA ARG A 326 46.61 41.72 16.15
C ARG A 326 47.44 42.44 17.20
N GLN A 327 47.18 42.18 18.48
CA GLN A 327 47.96 42.78 19.58
C GLN A 327 49.44 42.38 19.53
N GLU A 328 49.74 41.13 19.14
CA GLU A 328 51.11 40.66 18.94
C GLU A 328 51.79 41.39 17.77
N ALA A 329 51.13 41.51 16.62
CA ALA A 329 51.64 42.23 15.45
C ALA A 329 51.90 43.72 15.77
N ASP A 330 50.99 44.38 16.48
CA ASP A 330 51.15 45.78 16.90
C ASP A 330 52.36 45.95 17.83
N ARG A 331 52.59 44.98 18.73
CA ARG A 331 53.77 44.97 19.62
C ARG A 331 55.07 44.81 18.86
N VAL A 332 55.11 43.90 17.87
CA VAL A 332 56.30 43.71 17.03
C VAL A 332 56.59 44.98 16.23
N LYS A 333 55.57 45.57 15.61
CA LYS A 333 55.71 46.82 14.85
C LYS A 333 56.22 47.97 15.73
N ALA A 334 55.68 48.13 16.93
CA ALA A 334 56.16 49.14 17.87
C ALA A 334 57.64 48.94 18.24
N ALA A 335 58.06 47.69 18.46
CA ALA A 335 59.46 47.37 18.76
C ALA A 335 60.39 47.62 17.55
N GLU A 336 59.94 47.35 16.32
CA GLU A 336 60.68 47.66 15.10
C GLU A 336 60.82 49.17 14.88
N GLU A 337 59.75 49.95 15.09
CA GLU A 337 59.79 51.40 15.02
C GLU A 337 60.75 51.99 16.07
N GLU A 338 60.77 51.43 17.28
CA GLU A 338 61.71 51.83 18.33
C GLU A 338 63.16 51.52 17.94
N ARG A 339 63.43 50.33 17.38
CA ARG A 339 64.76 49.97 16.84
C ARG A 339 65.19 50.89 15.71
N ALA A 340 64.31 51.18 14.76
CA ALA A 340 64.59 52.08 13.66
C ALA A 340 64.88 53.51 14.14
N ARG A 341 64.16 53.99 15.17
CA ARG A 341 64.46 55.28 15.82
C ARG A 341 65.85 55.27 16.46
N ALA A 342 66.20 54.21 17.19
CA ALA A 342 67.52 54.07 17.81
C ALA A 342 68.65 54.02 16.76
N GLU A 343 68.48 53.30 15.66
CA GLU A 343 69.45 53.25 14.55
C GLU A 343 69.61 54.62 13.87
N ALA A 344 68.50 55.32 13.61
CA ALA A 344 68.54 56.67 13.03
C ALA A 344 69.25 57.68 13.97
N GLU A 345 69.09 57.54 15.27
CA GLU A 345 69.78 58.36 16.26
C GLU A 345 71.29 58.05 16.30
N GLN A 346 71.68 56.77 16.22
CA GLN A 346 73.08 56.36 16.08
C GLN A 346 73.72 56.89 14.78
N GLN A 347 73.01 56.82 13.65
CA GLN A 347 73.48 57.36 12.37
C GLN A 347 73.66 58.88 12.43
N LYS A 348 72.73 59.61 13.07
CA LYS A 348 72.88 61.06 13.31
C LYS A 348 74.06 61.40 14.21
N ALA A 349 74.35 60.57 15.21
CA ALA A 349 75.52 60.73 16.07
C ALA A 349 76.82 60.49 15.30
N ALA A 350 76.86 59.49 14.42
CA ALA A 350 78.00 59.20 13.55
C ALA A 350 78.25 60.29 12.49
N SER A 351 77.19 60.84 11.87
CA SER A 351 77.33 61.93 10.90
C SER A 351 77.79 63.25 11.54
N ARG A 352 77.46 63.49 12.83
CA ARG A 352 77.97 64.67 13.58
C ARG A 352 79.48 64.63 13.84
N GLN A 353 80.14 63.49 13.72
CA GLN A 353 81.59 63.39 13.86
C GLN A 353 82.37 63.67 12.57
N ASN A 354 81.70 63.84 11.43
CA ASN A 354 82.39 63.86 10.14
C ASN A 354 81.78 64.84 9.13
N THR A 355 81.68 66.14 9.46
CA THR A 355 81.67 67.24 8.46
C THR A 355 81.74 68.64 9.09
N GLN A 356 82.75 69.41 8.68
CA GLN A 356 82.76 70.88 8.64
C GLN A 356 82.06 71.37 7.35
N PRO A 357 81.61 72.64 7.26
CA PRO A 357 80.61 73.07 6.28
C PRO A 357 81.21 73.74 5.04
N GLU A 358 80.66 73.44 3.86
CA GLU A 358 80.80 74.28 2.65
C GLU A 358 79.51 74.30 1.82
N GLY A 359 79.06 75.51 1.48
CA GLY A 359 78.74 75.93 0.10
C GLY A 359 77.41 75.50 -0.56
N GLN A 360 76.53 76.50 -0.76
CA GLN A 360 75.57 76.76 -1.86
C GLN A 360 75.76 75.95 -3.17
N ASP A 361 74.76 75.60 -3.98
CA ASP A 361 73.84 76.51 -4.70
C ASP A 361 72.74 75.74 -5.51
N ASP A 362 71.76 76.50 -6.00
CA ASP A 362 70.52 76.28 -6.78
C ASP A 362 70.46 75.23 -7.93
N THR A 363 69.28 74.57 -8.10
CA THR A 363 68.31 74.80 -9.21
C THR A 363 67.29 73.66 -9.50
N ARG A 364 66.02 74.09 -9.72
CA ARG A 364 64.98 73.65 -10.70
C ARG A 364 64.22 72.30 -10.65
N GLN A 365 62.89 72.47 -10.50
CA GLN A 365 61.75 72.00 -11.33
C GLN A 365 61.52 70.49 -11.56
N ALA A 366 60.36 69.99 -11.13
CA ALA A 366 59.33 69.48 -12.06
C ALA A 366 58.00 69.23 -11.33
N VAL A 367 56.92 69.69 -11.96
CA VAL A 367 55.51 69.50 -11.60
C VAL A 367 55.06 68.11 -12.07
N VAL A 368 54.48 67.30 -11.18
CA VAL A 368 53.65 66.14 -11.58
C VAL A 368 52.43 66.09 -10.67
N VAL A 369 51.26 66.28 -11.29
CA VAL A 369 49.93 66.17 -10.68
C VAL A 369 49.44 64.72 -10.86
N PRO A 370 49.03 64.01 -9.79
CA PRO A 370 48.24 62.80 -9.95
C PRO A 370 46.77 63.15 -10.19
N ASN A 371 46.29 62.74 -11.36
CA ASN A 371 44.93 62.86 -11.85
C ASN A 371 43.97 61.97 -11.01
N TYR A 372 42.96 62.59 -10.37
CA TYR A 372 41.83 61.88 -9.77
C TYR A 372 40.79 61.58 -10.86
N GLY A 373 40.77 60.36 -11.37
CA GLY A 373 39.69 59.84 -12.20
C GLY A 373 38.52 59.35 -11.34
N ALA A 374 37.36 60.00 -11.48
CA ALA A 374 36.09 59.56 -10.89
C ALA A 374 35.53 58.31 -11.61
N PRO A 375 34.75 57.46 -10.92
CA PRO A 375 34.17 56.24 -11.49
C PRO A 375 32.91 56.55 -12.33
N PRO A 376 32.59 55.75 -13.37
CA PRO A 376 31.29 55.83 -14.00
C PRO A 376 30.23 55.15 -13.11
N SER A 377 29.19 55.92 -12.83
CA SER A 377 27.89 55.49 -12.31
C SER A 377 27.13 54.71 -13.38
N THR A 378 26.67 53.51 -13.04
CA THR A 378 25.46 52.91 -13.63
C THR A 378 24.56 52.40 -12.51
N ASN A 379 23.59 53.24 -12.13
CA ASN A 379 22.42 52.83 -11.36
C ASN A 379 21.48 52.06 -12.27
N GLN A 380 21.35 50.75 -12.05
CA GLN A 380 20.19 49.97 -12.48
C GLN A 380 19.89 48.93 -11.41
N PRO A 381 18.68 48.91 -10.81
CA PRO A 381 18.34 47.92 -9.80
C PRO A 381 18.23 46.53 -10.46
N PRO A 382 18.85 45.47 -9.90
CA PRO A 382 18.72 44.14 -10.46
C PRO A 382 17.30 43.61 -10.28
N ALA A 383 16.69 43.23 -11.39
CA ALA A 383 15.48 42.43 -11.43
C ALA A 383 15.72 41.06 -10.78
N TYR A 384 14.77 40.63 -9.95
CA TYR A 384 14.76 39.30 -9.35
C TYR A 384 14.60 38.25 -10.47
N ASN A 385 15.64 37.45 -10.68
CA ASN A 385 15.65 36.28 -11.55
C ASN A 385 15.98 35.07 -10.67
N PRO A 386 15.14 34.02 -10.62
CA PRO A 386 15.44 32.83 -9.82
C PRO A 386 16.71 32.14 -10.37
N PRO A 387 17.54 31.52 -9.51
CA PRO A 387 18.81 30.95 -9.93
C PRO A 387 18.59 29.83 -10.94
N ALA A 388 19.10 30.04 -12.16
CA ALA A 388 19.34 28.96 -13.10
C ALA A 388 20.37 28.00 -12.49
N TYR A 389 20.04 26.71 -12.49
CA TYR A 389 20.95 25.64 -12.11
C TYR A 389 22.23 25.73 -12.95
N ASN A 390 23.35 26.07 -12.32
CA ASN A 390 24.68 25.99 -12.93
C ASN A 390 25.22 24.58 -12.70
N PRO A 391 25.25 23.70 -13.73
CA PRO A 391 25.91 22.41 -13.61
C PRO A 391 27.43 22.59 -13.39
N PRO A 392 28.08 21.67 -12.66
CA PRO A 392 29.53 21.70 -12.48
C PRO A 392 30.27 21.61 -13.81
N ALA A 393 31.47 22.20 -13.85
CA ALA A 393 32.30 22.49 -15.04
C ALA A 393 32.88 21.26 -15.79
N ASN A 394 32.15 20.15 -15.83
CA ASN A 394 32.49 18.96 -16.62
C ASN A 394 31.22 18.41 -17.28
N THR A 395 30.64 19.21 -18.16
CA THR A 395 29.50 18.81 -19.00
C THR A 395 30.02 18.03 -20.20
N GLY A 396 29.70 16.73 -20.26
CA GLY A 396 29.89 15.96 -21.48
C GLY A 396 28.78 16.27 -22.48
N PRO A 397 28.48 15.35 -23.42
CA PRO A 397 27.48 15.60 -24.44
C PRO A 397 26.14 16.01 -23.81
N THR A 398 25.61 17.14 -24.26
CA THR A 398 24.31 17.63 -23.86
C THR A 398 23.24 16.93 -24.68
N TYR A 399 22.23 16.34 -24.03
CA TYR A 399 21.05 15.84 -24.73
C TYR A 399 19.97 16.92 -24.65
N ARG A 400 19.54 17.44 -25.81
CA ARG A 400 18.56 18.54 -25.93
C ARG A 400 18.85 19.74 -25.00
N GLY A 401 20.12 20.09 -24.81
CA GLY A 401 20.54 21.24 -24.00
C GLY A 401 20.64 21.00 -22.49
N TYR A 402 20.39 19.77 -22.01
CA TYR A 402 20.56 19.43 -20.60
C TYR A 402 21.94 18.82 -20.33
N PRO A 403 22.59 19.20 -19.21
CA PRO A 403 23.90 18.68 -18.84
C PRO A 403 23.77 17.22 -18.37
N ILE A 404 24.28 16.29 -19.17
CA ILE A 404 24.52 14.91 -18.74
C ILE A 404 25.96 14.85 -18.20
N PRO A 405 26.22 14.16 -17.06
CA PRO A 405 27.58 13.96 -16.55
C PRO A 405 28.51 13.45 -17.66
N ALA A 406 29.70 14.05 -17.79
CA ALA A 406 30.63 13.67 -18.86
C ALA A 406 31.10 12.22 -18.77
N ASP A 407 31.26 11.73 -17.54
CA ASP A 407 31.66 10.36 -17.27
C ASP A 407 30.45 9.55 -16.77
N LEU A 408 29.64 9.12 -17.74
CA LEU A 408 28.52 8.22 -17.51
C LEU A 408 28.97 6.83 -17.03
N ALA A 409 30.20 6.43 -17.32
CA ALA A 409 30.74 5.16 -16.84
C ALA A 409 31.09 5.22 -15.34
N ALA A 410 31.60 6.35 -14.86
CA ALA A 410 31.86 6.59 -13.43
C ALA A 410 30.64 7.06 -12.62
N SER A 411 29.45 7.12 -13.23
CA SER A 411 28.22 7.61 -12.58
C SER A 411 27.61 6.53 -11.66
N THR A 412 27.12 6.97 -10.49
CA THR A 412 26.40 6.10 -9.53
C THR A 412 25.07 5.59 -10.10
N CYS A 413 24.54 4.49 -9.57
CA CYS A 413 23.24 3.93 -9.96
C CYS A 413 22.10 4.95 -9.89
N GLY A 414 22.09 5.80 -8.85
CA GLY A 414 21.11 6.88 -8.72
C GLY A 414 21.23 7.93 -9.84
N GLN A 415 22.46 8.28 -10.24
CA GLN A 415 22.71 9.23 -11.34
C GLN A 415 22.31 8.65 -12.70
N LEU A 416 22.59 7.38 -12.96
CA LEU A 416 22.18 6.70 -14.19
C LEU A 416 20.65 6.56 -14.30
N TRP A 417 20.00 6.14 -13.21
CA TRP A 417 18.55 6.09 -13.14
C TRP A 417 17.93 7.47 -13.37
N TYR A 418 18.47 8.51 -12.72
CA TYR A 418 17.98 9.87 -12.88
C TYR A 418 18.16 10.36 -14.32
N ALA A 419 19.34 10.16 -14.93
CA ALA A 419 19.61 10.54 -16.31
C ALA A 419 18.66 9.83 -17.30
N ARG A 420 18.40 8.53 -17.09
CA ARG A 420 17.47 7.76 -17.92
C ARG A 420 16.04 8.29 -17.82
N ASN A 421 15.57 8.61 -16.62
CA ASN A 421 14.21 9.12 -16.44
C ASN A 421 14.08 10.59 -16.87
N LEU A 422 15.14 11.40 -16.74
CA LEU A 422 15.17 12.76 -17.27
C LEU A 422 14.99 12.76 -18.80
N LEU A 423 15.58 11.80 -19.53
CA LEU A 423 15.31 11.64 -20.97
C LEU A 423 13.83 11.39 -21.26
N PHE A 424 13.16 10.59 -20.43
CA PHE A 424 11.72 10.34 -20.59
C PHE A 424 10.90 11.62 -20.39
N ASP A 425 11.21 12.40 -19.35
CA ASP A 425 10.52 13.66 -19.05
C ASP A 425 10.69 14.66 -20.20
N LEU A 426 11.93 14.84 -20.67
CA LEU A 426 12.28 15.79 -21.74
C LEU A 426 11.73 15.39 -23.12
N ALA A 427 11.66 14.09 -23.40
CA ALA A 427 11.07 13.58 -24.63
C ALA A 427 9.54 13.45 -24.53
N GLY A 428 8.95 13.73 -23.36
CA GLY A 428 7.52 13.72 -23.13
C GLY A 428 6.92 12.31 -23.02
N TYR A 429 7.66 11.32 -22.55
CA TYR A 429 7.14 9.97 -22.33
C TYR A 429 6.54 9.82 -20.93
N CYS A 430 5.42 9.11 -20.83
CA CYS A 430 4.71 8.86 -19.59
C CYS A 430 5.43 7.81 -18.74
N PHE A 431 5.64 8.16 -17.47
CA PHE A 431 6.20 7.27 -16.47
C PHE A 431 5.15 6.27 -15.98
N LYS A 432 5.52 4.99 -15.94
CA LYS A 432 4.67 3.90 -15.41
C LYS A 432 4.92 3.57 -13.93
N THR A 433 6.10 3.92 -13.42
CA THR A 433 6.48 3.58 -12.05
C THR A 433 6.14 4.72 -11.10
N ALA A 434 5.63 4.38 -9.91
CA ALA A 434 5.35 5.36 -8.86
C ALA A 434 6.61 6.17 -8.48
N LYS A 435 7.78 5.53 -8.50
CA LYS A 435 9.06 6.18 -8.24
C LYS A 435 9.35 7.30 -9.23
N ALA A 436 9.21 7.05 -10.53
CA ALA A 436 9.48 8.08 -11.54
C ALA A 436 8.41 9.17 -11.56
N GLN A 437 7.13 8.84 -11.36
CA GLN A 437 6.03 9.80 -11.26
C GLN A 437 6.13 10.76 -10.05
N ARG A 438 6.87 10.39 -8.99
CA ARG A 438 7.13 11.27 -7.85
C ARG A 438 8.23 12.30 -8.12
N TYR A 439 9.17 11.97 -8.99
CA TYR A 439 10.29 12.84 -9.35
C TYR A 439 10.01 13.71 -10.58
N PHE A 440 9.24 13.15 -11.53
CA PHE A 440 8.94 13.72 -12.82
C PHE A 440 7.43 13.67 -13.04
N SER A 441 6.87 14.68 -13.70
CA SER A 441 5.43 14.79 -13.87
C SER A 441 4.97 14.02 -15.11
N ASN A 442 3.78 13.40 -15.05
CA ASN A 442 3.09 12.89 -16.24
C ASN A 442 2.24 13.98 -16.92
N ALA A 443 2.31 15.24 -16.49
CA ALA A 443 1.56 16.32 -17.11
C ALA A 443 2.04 16.56 -18.55
N GLY A 444 1.15 16.33 -19.53
CA GLY A 444 1.43 16.59 -20.94
C GLY A 444 2.28 15.52 -21.66
N CYS A 445 2.49 14.35 -21.05
CA CYS A 445 3.22 13.26 -21.68
C CYS A 445 2.39 12.56 -22.79
N THR A 446 3.08 11.97 -23.78
CA THR A 446 2.49 11.22 -24.89
C THR A 446 3.23 9.89 -25.11
N GLY A 447 2.54 8.78 -24.83
CA GLY A 447 3.11 7.43 -24.97
C GLY A 447 4.16 7.11 -23.89
N ALA A 448 4.49 5.82 -23.70
CA ALA A 448 5.36 5.37 -22.60
C ALA A 448 6.67 4.71 -23.06
N SER A 449 6.90 4.65 -24.37
CA SER A 449 8.02 3.91 -24.96
C SER A 449 8.92 4.86 -25.74
N PRO A 450 10.24 4.90 -25.46
CA PRO A 450 11.17 5.74 -26.19
C PRO A 450 11.31 5.27 -27.64
N ARG A 451 11.52 6.22 -28.56
CA ARG A 451 11.65 5.96 -30.00
C ARG A 451 12.90 6.61 -30.58
N GLY A 452 13.40 6.07 -31.69
CA GLY A 452 14.54 6.64 -32.43
C GLY A 452 15.79 6.80 -31.56
N SER A 453 16.38 8.01 -31.60
CA SER A 453 17.57 8.38 -30.81
C SER A 453 17.39 8.21 -29.30
N ASP A 454 16.17 8.37 -28.81
CA ASP A 454 15.88 8.30 -27.37
C ASP A 454 15.97 6.85 -26.90
N ALA A 455 15.52 5.90 -27.73
CA ALA A 455 15.60 4.48 -27.44
C ALA A 455 17.07 4.01 -27.38
N SER A 456 17.93 4.51 -28.27
CA SER A 456 19.36 4.18 -28.25
C SER A 456 20.04 4.72 -27.00
N GLU A 457 19.72 5.95 -26.59
CA GLU A 457 20.35 6.57 -25.41
C GLU A 457 19.86 5.93 -24.10
N VAL A 458 18.56 5.63 -24.00
CA VAL A 458 18.00 4.84 -22.89
C VAL A 458 18.66 3.46 -22.81
N SER A 459 18.86 2.79 -23.95
CA SER A 459 19.54 1.50 -23.98
C SER A 459 21.00 1.59 -23.52
N ARG A 460 21.70 2.68 -23.88
CA ARG A 460 23.07 2.95 -23.44
C ARG A 460 23.14 3.14 -21.92
N LEU A 461 22.22 3.92 -21.35
CA LEU A 461 22.12 4.13 -19.90
C LEU A 461 21.77 2.84 -19.16
N GLN A 462 20.84 2.04 -19.67
CA GLN A 462 20.51 0.72 -19.10
C GLN A 462 21.67 -0.28 -19.18
N ALA A 463 22.54 -0.18 -20.18
CA ALA A 463 23.75 -0.98 -20.23
C ALA A 463 24.74 -0.58 -19.12
N LEU A 464 24.88 0.73 -18.86
CA LEU A 464 25.71 1.25 -17.78
C LEU A 464 25.15 0.92 -16.39
N GLU A 465 23.82 0.99 -16.21
CA GLU A 465 23.14 0.55 -14.98
C GLU A 465 23.54 -0.91 -14.70
N ARG A 466 23.38 -1.80 -15.70
CA ARG A 466 23.73 -3.22 -15.57
C ARG A 466 25.21 -3.44 -15.27
N GLN A 467 26.11 -2.65 -15.86
CA GLN A 467 27.55 -2.72 -15.56
C GLN A 467 27.85 -2.33 -14.11
N ASN A 468 27.08 -1.40 -13.54
CA ASN A 468 27.25 -0.91 -12.17
C ASN A 468 26.44 -1.71 -11.13
N GLY A 469 25.79 -2.80 -11.53
CA GLY A 469 25.05 -3.69 -10.62
C GLY A 469 23.67 -3.16 -10.22
N CYS A 470 23.08 -2.31 -11.06
CA CYS A 470 21.74 -1.76 -10.96
C CYS A 470 20.99 -1.91 -12.31
#